data_AF-A0A140T9X0-F1
#
_entry.id   AF-A0A140T9X0-F1
#
_cell.length_a   1.000
_cell.length_b   1.000
_cell.length_c   1.000
_cell.angle_alpha   90.00
_cell.angle_beta   90.00
_cell.angle_gamma   90.00
#
_symmetry.space_group_name_H-M   'P 1'
#
loop_
_entity.id
_entity.type
_entity.pdbx_description
1 polymer ?
#
loop_
_entity_poly.entity_id
_entity_poly.type
_entity_poly.pdbx_seq_one_letter_code
_entity_poly.pdbx_strand_id
1 'polypeptide(L)'
;VKIQGQNKEMLAAACQMFLGKTEAEIAHIALETLEGHQRAIMAHMTVEEIYKDRQKFSEQVFKVASSDLVNMGISVVSYTLKDIHDDQDYLHSLGKARTAQVQKDARIGEAEAKRDAGIREAKAKQEKVSAQYLSEIEMAKAQRDYELKKAAYDIEVNTRRAQADLAYQLQVAKTKQQIEEQRVQVQVVERAQQVAVQEQEIARREKELEARVRKPAEAERYKLERLAEAE
;
A
#
# COMPACT_ATOMS: atom_id res chain seq x y z
N VAL A 1 41.60 -48.85 41.55
CA VAL A 1 42.86 -48.65 42.31
C VAL A 1 43.79 -49.84 42.04
N LYS A 2 45.12 -49.65 41.99
CA LYS A 2 46.10 -50.72 41.67
C LYS A 2 47.40 -50.52 42.46
N ILE A 3 48.03 -51.59 42.95
CA ILE A 3 49.39 -51.54 43.52
C ILE A 3 50.41 -51.53 42.38
N GLN A 4 51.29 -50.53 42.34
CA GLN A 4 52.32 -50.44 41.31
C GLN A 4 53.53 -51.32 41.63
N GLY A 5 53.65 -52.47 40.96
CA GLY A 5 54.81 -53.36 41.09
C GLY A 5 56.07 -52.91 40.33
N GLN A 6 55.99 -51.85 39.52
CA GLN A 6 57.13 -51.35 38.74
C GLN A 6 58.02 -50.40 39.55
N ASN A 7 57.46 -49.71 40.54
CA ASN A 7 58.22 -48.85 41.44
C ASN A 7 58.57 -49.62 42.73
N LYS A 8 59.87 -49.89 42.93
CA LYS A 8 60.38 -50.64 44.08
C LYS A 8 60.05 -49.98 45.42
N GLU A 9 59.97 -48.65 45.47
CA GLU A 9 59.65 -47.90 46.68
C GLU A 9 58.16 -48.03 47.04
N MET A 10 57.27 -47.87 46.06
CA MET A 10 55.83 -48.08 46.26
C MET A 10 55.51 -49.53 46.61
N LEU A 11 56.19 -50.49 45.98
CA LEU A 11 56.03 -51.91 46.31
C LEU A 11 56.49 -52.20 47.74
N ALA A 12 57.62 -51.63 48.18
CA ALA A 12 58.10 -51.79 49.55
C ALA A 12 57.13 -51.18 50.58
N ALA A 13 56.60 -49.98 50.31
CA ALA A 13 55.60 -49.34 51.17
C ALA A 13 54.30 -50.15 51.26
N ALA A 14 53.78 -50.63 50.12
CA ALA A 14 52.61 -51.50 50.09
C ALA A 14 52.87 -52.81 50.84
N CYS A 15 54.03 -53.44 50.65
CA CYS A 15 54.40 -54.64 51.39
C CYS A 15 54.49 -54.37 52.89
N GLN A 16 55.07 -53.25 53.34
CA GLN A 16 55.13 -52.91 54.77
C GLN A 16 53.75 -52.68 55.39
N MET A 17 52.86 -51.99 54.69
CA MET A 17 51.52 -51.68 55.20
C MET A 17 50.54 -52.86 55.13
N PHE A 18 50.69 -53.72 54.14
CA PHE A 18 49.70 -54.75 53.82
C PHE A 18 50.19 -56.18 54.01
N LEU A 19 51.40 -56.41 54.53
CA LEU A 19 51.89 -57.76 54.83
C LEU A 19 50.93 -58.48 55.79
N GLY A 20 50.45 -59.65 55.38
CA GLY A 20 49.54 -60.47 56.19
C GLY A 20 48.08 -60.03 56.18
N LYS A 21 47.72 -58.97 55.43
CA LYS A 21 46.33 -58.59 55.18
C LYS A 21 45.76 -59.29 53.95
N THR A 22 44.47 -59.58 54.00
CA THR A 22 43.70 -60.09 52.87
C THR A 22 43.40 -58.97 51.87
N GLU A 23 43.11 -59.32 50.62
CA GLU A 23 42.73 -58.34 49.59
C GLU A 23 41.50 -57.50 50.00
N ALA A 24 40.56 -58.09 50.74
CA ALA A 24 39.38 -57.39 51.25
C ALA A 24 39.74 -56.30 52.27
N GLU A 25 40.68 -56.58 53.18
CA GLU A 25 41.15 -55.59 54.15
C GLU A 25 41.93 -54.46 53.48
N ILE A 26 42.73 -54.77 52.45
CA ILE A 26 43.45 -53.76 51.65
C ILE A 26 42.46 -52.85 50.90
N ALA A 27 41.44 -53.45 50.29
CA ALA A 27 40.38 -52.70 49.62
C ALA A 27 39.59 -51.82 50.59
N HIS A 28 39.33 -52.31 51.80
CA HIS A 28 38.63 -51.54 52.83
C HIS A 28 39.44 -50.32 53.30
N ILE A 29 40.74 -50.49 53.58
CA ILE A 29 41.62 -49.38 53.97
C ILE A 29 41.69 -48.31 52.86
N ALA A 30 41.79 -48.74 51.60
CA ALA A 30 41.80 -47.83 50.46
C ALA A 30 40.46 -47.08 50.32
N LEU A 31 39.34 -47.76 50.56
CA LEU A 31 38.00 -47.18 50.54
C LEU A 31 37.82 -46.14 51.66
N GLU A 32 38.16 -46.46 52.91
CA GLU A 32 38.05 -45.54 54.04
C GLU A 32 38.90 -44.27 53.83
N THR A 33 40.10 -44.43 53.27
CA THR A 33 40.98 -43.30 52.92
C THR A 33 40.33 -42.41 51.85
N LEU A 34 39.80 -43.00 50.78
CA LEU A 34 39.10 -42.26 49.72
C LEU A 34 37.86 -41.54 50.24
N GLU A 35 37.06 -42.20 51.08
CA GLU A 35 35.88 -41.60 51.70
C GLU A 35 36.24 -40.46 52.66
N GLY A 36 37.35 -40.59 53.41
CA GLY A 36 37.87 -39.53 54.26
C GLY A 36 38.20 -38.26 53.47
N HIS A 37 38.95 -38.41 52.38
CA HIS A 37 39.28 -37.28 51.48
C HIS A 37 38.05 -36.73 50.78
N GLN A 38 37.14 -37.59 50.32
CA GLN A 38 35.87 -37.15 49.73
C GLN A 38 35.06 -36.30 50.71
N ARG A 39 34.93 -36.74 51.96
CA ARG A 39 34.21 -36.01 53.02
C ARG A 39 34.88 -34.67 53.34
N ALA A 40 36.20 -34.61 53.35
CA ALA A 40 36.95 -33.36 53.57
C ALA A 40 36.71 -32.34 52.45
N ILE A 41 36.74 -32.76 51.18
CA ILE A 41 36.46 -31.87 50.04
C ILE A 41 34.99 -31.42 50.04
N MET A 42 34.06 -32.31 50.39
CA MET A 42 32.64 -31.95 50.55
C MET A 42 32.41 -30.90 51.64
N ALA A 43 33.21 -30.87 52.70
CA ALA A 43 33.09 -29.86 53.76
C ALA A 43 33.48 -28.44 53.32
N HIS A 44 34.26 -28.31 52.24
CA HIS A 44 34.72 -27.02 51.72
C HIS A 44 33.96 -26.55 50.48
N MET A 45 33.13 -27.39 49.87
CA MET A 45 32.34 -27.07 48.68
C MET A 45 30.85 -27.02 49.00
N THR A 46 30.13 -26.13 48.33
CA THR A 46 28.66 -26.09 48.44
C THR A 46 28.00 -27.18 47.59
N VAL A 47 26.78 -27.59 47.96
CA VAL A 47 26.01 -28.61 47.23
C VAL A 47 25.79 -28.19 45.77
N GLU A 48 25.59 -26.89 45.53
CA GLU A 48 25.40 -26.32 44.20
C GLU A 48 26.66 -26.40 43.35
N GLU A 49 27.84 -26.17 43.93
CA GLU A 49 29.11 -26.28 43.21
C GLU A 49 29.40 -27.72 42.80
N ILE A 50 29.20 -28.67 43.72
CA ILE A 50 29.37 -30.10 43.43
C ILE A 50 28.37 -30.55 42.35
N TYR A 51 27.13 -30.05 42.41
CA TYR A 51 26.10 -30.41 41.44
C TYR A 51 26.32 -29.78 40.05
N LYS A 52 26.78 -28.52 40.00
CA LYS A 52 27.07 -27.81 38.75
C LYS A 52 28.36 -28.28 38.08
N ASP A 53 29.38 -28.62 38.86
CA ASP A 53 30.71 -28.97 38.37
C ASP A 53 31.27 -30.22 39.06
N ARG A 54 30.71 -31.36 38.66
CA ARG A 54 31.10 -32.69 39.17
C ARG A 54 32.54 -33.05 38.80
N GLN A 55 33.03 -32.52 37.69
CA GLN A 55 34.38 -32.79 37.22
C GLN A 55 35.40 -32.13 38.14
N LYS A 56 35.20 -30.85 38.47
CA LYS A 56 36.07 -30.13 39.42
C LYS A 56 36.12 -30.81 40.79
N PHE A 57 34.98 -31.26 41.31
CA PHE A 57 34.94 -32.04 42.55
C PHE A 57 35.75 -33.34 42.43
N SER A 58 35.53 -34.11 41.35
CA SER A 58 36.22 -35.38 41.11
C SER A 58 37.74 -35.20 40.97
N GLU A 59 38.18 -34.14 40.30
CA GLU A 59 39.60 -33.80 40.14
C GLU A 59 40.25 -33.42 41.48
N GLN A 60 39.56 -32.67 42.33
CA GLN A 60 40.05 -32.29 43.65
C GLN A 60 40.20 -33.49 44.58
N VAL A 61 39.17 -34.35 44.66
CA VAL A 61 39.23 -35.60 45.44
C VAL A 61 40.34 -36.50 44.91
N PHE A 62 40.44 -36.66 43.59
CA PHE A 62 41.50 -37.45 42.97
C PHE A 62 42.89 -36.93 43.34
N LYS A 63 43.12 -35.62 43.29
CA LYS A 63 44.43 -35.02 43.58
C LYS A 63 44.88 -35.25 45.02
N VAL A 64 43.98 -35.03 45.99
CA VAL A 64 44.30 -35.19 47.41
C VAL A 64 44.45 -36.66 47.77
N ALA A 65 43.50 -37.50 47.36
CA ALA A 65 43.52 -38.93 47.68
C ALA A 65 44.67 -39.68 46.98
N SER A 66 45.03 -39.29 45.75
CA SER A 66 46.15 -39.92 45.04
C SER A 66 47.48 -39.69 45.73
N SER A 67 47.71 -38.49 46.30
CA SER A 67 48.95 -38.21 47.02
C SER A 67 49.10 -39.08 48.27
N ASP A 68 48.00 -39.34 48.97
CA ASP A 68 47.99 -40.10 50.22
C ASP A 68 48.07 -41.61 49.96
N LEU A 69 47.30 -42.12 49.00
CA LEU A 69 47.34 -43.52 48.60
C LEU A 69 48.69 -43.92 47.99
N VAL A 70 49.38 -43.01 47.31
CA VAL A 70 50.74 -43.26 46.79
C VAL A 70 51.72 -43.56 47.93
N ASN A 71 51.59 -42.90 49.09
CA ASN A 71 52.41 -43.19 50.27
C ASN A 71 52.15 -44.60 50.82
N MET A 72 50.96 -45.15 50.58
CA MET A 72 50.60 -46.54 50.91
C MET A 72 51.02 -47.54 49.83
N GLY A 73 51.67 -47.09 48.76
CA GLY A 73 52.01 -47.92 47.60
C GLY A 73 50.82 -48.23 46.68
N ILE A 74 49.74 -47.47 46.81
CA ILE A 74 48.49 -47.62 46.07
C ILE A 74 48.37 -46.51 45.00
N SER A 75 48.11 -46.88 43.75
CA SER A 75 47.86 -45.94 42.65
C SER A 75 46.39 -45.90 42.27
N VAL A 76 45.82 -44.69 42.23
CA VAL A 76 44.46 -44.45 41.74
C VAL A 76 44.51 -44.28 40.22
N VAL A 77 43.75 -45.12 39.50
CA VAL A 77 43.69 -45.08 38.02
C VAL A 77 42.71 -44.01 37.55
N SER A 78 41.54 -43.95 38.17
CA SER A 78 40.50 -42.96 37.90
C SER A 78 39.58 -42.84 39.11
N TYR A 79 38.95 -41.67 39.23
CA TYR A 79 37.88 -41.41 40.18
C TYR A 79 36.73 -40.74 39.41
N THR A 80 35.54 -41.33 39.48
CA THR A 80 34.34 -40.78 38.86
C THR A 80 33.21 -40.78 39.87
N LEU A 81 32.57 -39.63 40.01
CA LEU A 81 31.37 -39.50 40.82
C LEU A 81 30.19 -40.13 40.07
N LYS A 82 29.48 -41.04 40.73
CA LYS A 82 28.33 -41.73 40.15
C LYS A 82 27.07 -40.86 40.24
N ASP A 83 26.42 -40.86 41.40
CA ASP A 83 25.20 -40.11 41.66
C ASP A 83 25.31 -39.28 42.94
N ILE A 84 24.60 -38.16 42.97
CA ILE A 84 24.47 -37.30 44.16
C ILE A 84 22.99 -37.30 44.51
N HIS A 85 22.68 -37.74 45.73
CA HIS A 85 21.33 -37.76 46.26
C HIS A 85 21.28 -36.92 47.53
N ASP A 86 20.12 -36.34 47.79
CA ASP A 86 19.81 -35.59 48.99
C ASP A 86 18.55 -36.17 49.63
N ASP A 87 18.52 -36.24 50.95
CA ASP A 87 17.39 -36.78 51.72
C ASP A 87 16.25 -35.77 51.89
N GLN A 88 16.53 -34.46 51.69
CA GLN A 88 15.59 -33.36 51.94
C GLN A 88 15.01 -32.72 50.66
N ASP A 89 15.12 -33.39 49.51
CA ASP A 89 14.57 -32.95 48.22
C ASP A 89 15.02 -31.54 47.77
N TYR A 90 16.16 -31.07 48.30
CA TYR A 90 16.73 -29.74 48.05
C TYR A 90 17.10 -29.55 46.57
N LEU A 91 17.77 -30.56 46.00
CA LEU A 91 18.21 -30.57 44.61
C LEU A 91 17.03 -30.50 43.63
N HIS A 92 15.92 -31.18 43.93
CA HIS A 92 14.70 -31.11 43.12
C HIS A 92 14.04 -29.74 43.20
N SER A 93 14.00 -29.17 44.41
CA SER A 93 13.45 -27.83 44.65
C SER A 93 14.23 -26.74 43.91
N LEU A 94 15.56 -26.83 43.89
CA LEU A 94 16.43 -25.93 43.13
C LEU A 94 16.15 -26.01 41.61
N GLY A 95 15.94 -27.22 41.09
CA GLY A 95 15.55 -27.44 39.70
C GLY A 95 14.20 -26.78 39.36
N LYS A 96 13.19 -26.99 40.21
CA LYS A 96 11.85 -26.40 40.05
C LYS A 96 11.88 -24.87 40.00
N ALA A 97 12.61 -24.23 40.92
CA ALA A 97 12.72 -22.78 40.95
C ALA A 97 13.33 -22.22 39.66
N ARG A 98 14.41 -22.84 39.17
CA ARG A 98 15.06 -22.45 37.93
C ARG A 98 14.17 -22.66 36.71
N THR A 99 13.46 -23.78 36.63
CA THR A 99 12.49 -24.03 35.56
C THR A 99 11.35 -23.00 35.57
N ALA A 100 10.82 -22.68 36.74
CA ALA A 100 9.78 -21.67 36.88
C ALA A 100 10.26 -20.28 36.44
N GLN A 101 11.50 -19.91 36.77
CA GLN A 101 12.10 -18.65 36.33
C GLN A 101 12.24 -18.60 34.81
N VAL A 102 12.80 -19.64 34.18
CA VAL A 102 12.94 -19.69 32.71
C VAL A 102 11.58 -19.62 32.03
N GLN A 103 10.55 -20.32 32.55
CA GLN A 103 9.20 -20.24 32.00
C GLN A 103 8.59 -18.85 32.15
N LYS A 104 8.81 -18.17 33.28
CA LYS A 104 8.36 -16.80 33.51
C LYS A 104 9.01 -15.85 32.49
N ASP A 105 10.33 -15.94 32.32
CA ASP A 105 11.07 -15.08 31.41
C ASP A 105 10.64 -15.32 29.95
N ALA A 106 10.40 -16.58 29.57
CA ALA A 106 9.85 -16.91 28.26
C ALA A 106 8.46 -16.29 28.03
N ARG A 107 7.56 -16.37 29.02
CA ARG A 107 6.22 -15.75 28.93
C ARG A 107 6.28 -14.23 28.84
N ILE A 108 7.20 -13.59 29.56
CA ILE A 108 7.42 -12.14 29.48
C ILE A 108 7.89 -11.78 28.07
N GLY A 109 8.88 -12.49 27.54
CA GLY A 109 9.38 -12.26 26.18
C GLY A 109 8.30 -12.44 25.11
N GLU A 110 7.44 -13.46 25.24
CA GLU A 110 6.31 -13.66 24.33
C GLU A 110 5.30 -12.52 24.41
N ALA A 111 4.95 -12.07 25.62
CA ALA A 111 4.02 -10.97 25.82
C ALA A 111 4.55 -9.64 25.25
N GLU A 112 5.84 -9.34 25.45
CA GLU A 112 6.49 -8.16 24.88
C GLU A 112 6.53 -8.21 23.36
N ALA A 113 6.93 -9.35 22.78
CA ALA A 113 6.94 -9.55 21.34
C ALA A 113 5.54 -9.37 20.72
N LYS A 114 4.51 -9.92 21.38
CA LYS A 114 3.11 -9.78 20.94
C LYS A 114 2.61 -8.33 21.03
N ARG A 115 2.94 -7.62 22.10
CA ARG A 115 2.63 -6.20 22.26
C ARG A 115 3.27 -5.37 21.15
N ASP A 116 4.56 -5.56 20.92
CA ASP A 116 5.32 -4.79 19.94
C ASP A 116 4.86 -5.09 18.51
N ALA A 117 4.53 -6.35 18.20
CA ALA A 117 3.90 -6.73 16.95
C ALA A 117 2.55 -6.01 16.76
N GLY A 118 1.69 -6.01 17.78
CA GLY A 118 0.40 -5.32 17.74
C GLY A 118 0.53 -3.80 17.54
N ILE A 119 1.51 -3.16 18.16
CA ILE A 119 1.78 -1.72 17.96
C ILE A 119 2.22 -1.45 16.52
N ARG A 120 3.14 -2.25 15.98
CA ARG A 120 3.60 -2.09 14.60
C ARG A 120 2.48 -2.32 13.59
N GLU A 121 1.64 -3.32 13.81
CA GLU A 121 0.47 -3.59 12.97
C GLU A 121 -0.53 -2.43 13.01
N ALA A 122 -0.85 -1.91 14.21
CA ALA A 122 -1.74 -0.76 14.36
C ALA A 122 -1.20 0.49 13.66
N LYS A 123 0.11 0.74 13.78
CA LYS A 123 0.77 1.87 13.09
C LYS A 123 0.74 1.70 11.57
N ALA A 124 1.10 0.52 11.06
CA ALA A 124 1.03 0.23 9.63
C ALA A 124 -0.39 0.37 9.08
N LYS A 125 -1.40 -0.05 9.84
CA LYS A 125 -2.81 0.13 9.49
C LYS A 125 -3.21 1.61 9.46
N GLN A 126 -2.79 2.39 10.46
CA GLN A 126 -3.04 3.83 10.50
C GLN A 126 -2.40 4.54 9.30
N GLU A 127 -1.14 4.23 8.99
CA GLU A 127 -0.44 4.79 7.84
C GLU A 127 -1.13 4.43 6.53
N LYS A 128 -1.51 3.16 6.34
CA LYS A 128 -2.28 2.70 5.18
C LYS A 128 -3.58 3.49 5.01
N VAL A 129 -4.38 3.61 6.07
CA VAL A 129 -5.67 4.32 6.03
C VAL A 129 -5.46 5.81 5.74
N SER A 130 -4.45 6.44 6.34
CA SER A 130 -4.13 7.85 6.05
C SER A 130 -3.74 8.07 4.58
N ALA A 131 -2.94 7.18 3.99
CA ALA A 131 -2.56 7.25 2.59
C ALA A 131 -3.77 7.06 1.66
N GLN A 132 -4.69 6.15 2.01
CA GLN A 132 -5.95 5.97 1.28
C GLN A 132 -6.79 7.25 1.30
N TYR A 133 -6.99 7.87 2.46
CA TYR A 133 -7.73 9.13 2.55
C TYR A 133 -7.08 10.27 1.77
N LEU A 134 -5.75 10.40 1.81
CA LEU A 134 -5.05 11.40 1.00
C LEU A 134 -5.28 11.18 -0.49
N SER A 135 -5.21 9.93 -0.94
CA SER A 135 -5.51 9.56 -2.33
C SER A 135 -6.94 9.89 -2.72
N GLU A 136 -7.92 9.58 -1.87
CA GLU A 136 -9.34 9.88 -2.10
C GLU A 136 -9.61 11.39 -2.17
N ILE A 137 -8.98 12.17 -1.28
CA ILE A 137 -9.09 13.64 -1.29
C ILE A 137 -8.55 14.22 -2.60
N GLU A 138 -7.39 13.76 -3.07
CA GLU A 138 -6.80 14.22 -4.33
C GLU A 138 -7.65 13.81 -5.54
N MET A 139 -8.19 12.59 -5.56
CA MET A 139 -9.15 12.18 -6.58
C MET A 139 -10.41 13.04 -6.60
N ALA A 140 -10.98 13.33 -5.43
CA ALA A 140 -12.17 14.17 -5.30
C ALA A 140 -11.90 15.61 -5.78
N LYS A 141 -10.73 16.19 -5.45
CA LYS A 141 -10.31 17.50 -5.96
C LYS A 141 -10.16 17.49 -7.48
N ALA A 142 -9.48 16.48 -8.04
CA ALA A 142 -9.31 16.36 -9.48
C ALA A 142 -10.65 16.22 -10.22
N GLN A 143 -11.58 15.44 -9.66
CA GLN A 143 -12.94 15.30 -10.19
C GLN A 143 -13.70 16.63 -10.17
N ARG A 144 -13.69 17.33 -9.03
CA ARG A 144 -14.31 18.66 -8.90
C ARG A 144 -13.76 19.65 -9.93
N ASP A 145 -12.43 19.70 -10.05
CA ASP A 145 -11.77 20.65 -10.96
C ASP A 145 -12.04 20.30 -12.43
N TYR A 146 -12.14 19.00 -12.76
CA TYR A 146 -12.59 18.53 -14.06
C TYR A 146 -14.03 18.96 -14.35
N GLU A 147 -14.96 18.75 -13.42
CA GLU A 147 -16.36 19.12 -13.56
C GLU A 147 -16.56 20.63 -13.73
N LEU A 148 -15.82 21.45 -12.97
CA LEU A 148 -15.84 22.91 -13.11
C LEU A 148 -15.34 23.36 -14.48
N LYS A 149 -14.22 22.79 -14.96
CA LYS A 149 -13.71 23.09 -16.30
C LYS A 149 -14.67 22.65 -17.40
N LYS A 150 -15.25 21.46 -17.27
CA LYS A 150 -16.24 20.94 -18.21
C LYS A 150 -17.46 21.87 -18.27
N ALA A 151 -18.00 22.27 -17.12
CA ALA A 151 -19.13 23.20 -17.06
C ALA A 151 -18.80 24.56 -17.72
N ALA A 152 -17.58 25.08 -17.51
CA ALA A 152 -17.14 26.32 -18.17
C ALA A 152 -17.09 26.16 -19.70
N TYR A 153 -16.55 25.06 -20.21
CA TYR A 153 -16.53 24.79 -21.65
C TYR A 153 -17.94 24.57 -22.22
N ASP A 154 -18.81 23.88 -21.49
CA ASP A 154 -20.20 23.67 -21.91
C ASP A 154 -20.95 25.01 -22.02
N ILE A 155 -20.73 25.94 -21.09
CA ILE A 155 -21.27 27.31 -21.18
C ILE A 155 -20.75 28.02 -22.43
N GLU A 156 -19.44 27.94 -22.70
CA GLU A 156 -18.85 28.59 -23.87
C GLU A 156 -19.39 28.00 -25.18
N VAL A 157 -19.42 26.68 -25.30
CA VAL A 157 -19.96 25.96 -26.47
C VAL A 157 -21.44 26.29 -26.67
N ASN A 158 -22.25 26.26 -25.62
CA ASN A 158 -23.67 26.58 -25.71
C ASN A 158 -23.91 28.04 -26.08
N THR A 159 -23.11 28.97 -25.56
CA THR A 159 -23.20 30.40 -25.91
C THR A 159 -22.86 30.61 -27.37
N ARG A 160 -21.77 30.02 -27.86
CA ARG A 160 -21.36 30.08 -29.27
C ARG A 160 -22.41 29.45 -30.19
N ARG A 161 -22.98 28.32 -29.79
CA ARG A 161 -24.05 27.64 -30.53
C ARG A 161 -25.30 28.49 -30.61
N ALA A 162 -25.76 29.05 -29.50
CA ALA A 162 -26.91 29.95 -29.47
C ALA A 162 -26.68 31.20 -30.33
N GLN A 163 -25.48 31.78 -30.30
CA GLN A 163 -25.11 32.89 -31.18
C GLN A 163 -25.13 32.50 -32.66
N ALA A 164 -24.60 31.32 -33.01
CA ALA A 164 -24.63 30.80 -34.37
C ALA A 164 -26.06 30.55 -34.87
N ASP A 165 -26.91 29.96 -34.03
CA ASP A 165 -28.32 29.70 -34.34
C ASP A 165 -29.09 31.02 -34.54
N LEU A 166 -28.86 32.02 -33.67
CA LEU A 166 -29.48 33.34 -33.80
C LEU A 166 -29.00 34.09 -35.05
N ALA A 167 -27.70 34.01 -35.37
CA ALA A 167 -27.14 34.58 -36.58
C ALA A 167 -27.70 33.90 -37.84
N TYR A 168 -27.86 32.58 -37.81
CA TYR A 168 -28.50 31.83 -38.89
C TYR A 168 -29.96 32.26 -39.09
N GLN A 169 -30.75 32.36 -38.01
CA GLN A 169 -32.14 32.83 -38.08
C GLN A 169 -32.24 34.26 -38.60
N LEU A 170 -31.35 35.16 -38.15
CA LEU A 170 -31.28 36.53 -38.63
C LEU A 170 -30.96 36.58 -40.13
N GLN A 171 -30.02 35.75 -40.59
CA GLN A 171 -29.67 35.67 -42.01
C GLN A 171 -30.86 35.18 -42.84
N VAL A 172 -31.56 34.14 -42.38
CA VAL A 172 -32.79 33.64 -43.03
C VAL A 172 -33.85 34.73 -43.12
N ALA A 173 -34.06 35.50 -42.05
CA ALA A 173 -35.01 36.61 -42.04
C ALA A 173 -34.61 37.73 -43.01
N LYS A 174 -33.33 38.13 -43.05
CA LYS A 174 -32.82 39.12 -44.01
C LYS A 174 -33.01 38.65 -45.45
N THR A 175 -32.64 37.41 -45.76
CA THR A 175 -32.81 36.86 -47.11
C THR A 175 -34.29 36.80 -47.50
N LYS A 176 -35.19 36.43 -46.58
CA LYS A 176 -36.65 36.49 -46.84
C LYS A 176 -37.12 37.92 -47.13
N GLN A 177 -36.67 38.90 -46.36
CA GLN A 177 -37.02 40.30 -46.59
C GLN A 177 -36.53 40.78 -47.97
N GLN A 178 -35.29 40.46 -48.34
CA GLN A 178 -34.72 40.79 -49.65
C GLN A 178 -35.50 40.14 -50.80
N ILE A 179 -35.92 38.88 -50.64
CA ILE A 179 -36.76 38.19 -51.63
C ILE A 179 -38.11 38.92 -51.78
N GLU A 180 -38.75 39.31 -50.68
CA GLU A 180 -40.03 40.04 -50.75
C GLU A 180 -39.87 41.44 -51.35
N GLU A 181 -38.80 42.17 -51.02
CA GLU A 181 -38.48 43.46 -51.66
C GLU A 181 -38.29 43.30 -53.18
N GLN A 182 -37.54 42.27 -53.61
CA GLN A 182 -37.37 41.97 -55.03
C GLN A 182 -38.70 41.59 -55.70
N ARG A 183 -39.57 40.82 -55.04
CA ARG A 183 -40.90 40.47 -55.56
C ARG A 183 -41.78 41.70 -55.75
N VAL A 184 -41.79 42.63 -54.79
CA VAL A 184 -42.52 43.90 -54.90
C VAL A 184 -41.96 44.73 -56.05
N GLN A 185 -40.63 44.80 -56.20
CA GLN A 185 -40.00 45.53 -57.31
C GLN A 185 -40.41 44.95 -58.67
N VAL A 186 -40.43 43.63 -58.82
CA VAL A 186 -40.91 42.96 -60.04
C VAL A 186 -42.37 43.32 -60.30
N GLN A 187 -43.25 43.28 -59.29
CA GLN A 187 -44.65 43.69 -59.45
C GLN A 187 -44.82 45.15 -59.86
N VAL A 188 -43.98 46.06 -59.34
CA VAL A 188 -44.00 47.48 -59.74
C VAL A 188 -43.61 47.63 -61.21
N VAL A 189 -42.58 46.91 -61.66
CA VAL A 189 -42.16 46.91 -63.07
C VAL A 189 -43.24 46.32 -63.97
N GLU A 190 -43.86 45.20 -63.58
CA GLU A 190 -44.98 44.60 -64.33
C GLU A 190 -46.17 45.56 -64.42
N ARG A 191 -46.55 46.22 -63.32
CA ARG A 191 -47.62 47.23 -63.34
C ARG A 191 -47.25 48.44 -64.19
N ALA A 192 -46.02 48.94 -64.12
CA ALA A 192 -45.57 50.04 -64.95
C ALA A 192 -45.60 49.68 -66.44
N GLN A 193 -45.19 48.45 -66.79
CA GLN A 193 -45.33 47.94 -68.16
C GLN A 193 -46.79 47.82 -68.59
N GLN A 194 -47.69 47.33 -67.72
CA GLN A 194 -49.12 47.29 -68.01
C GLN A 194 -49.70 48.70 -68.25
N VAL A 195 -49.33 49.67 -67.42
CA VAL A 195 -49.74 51.08 -67.61
C VAL A 195 -49.20 51.61 -68.93
N ALA A 196 -47.94 51.37 -69.27
CA ALA A 196 -47.36 51.79 -70.54
C ALA A 196 -48.06 51.16 -71.75
N VAL A 197 -48.43 49.87 -71.68
CA VAL A 197 -49.22 49.21 -72.72
C VAL A 197 -50.60 49.85 -72.83
N GLN A 198 -51.28 50.11 -71.70
CA GLN A 198 -52.57 50.79 -71.69
C GLN A 198 -52.49 52.21 -72.25
N GLU A 199 -51.46 52.98 -71.92
CA GLU A 199 -51.23 54.31 -72.48
C GLU A 199 -51.00 54.25 -74.00
N GLN A 200 -50.24 53.27 -74.49
CA GLN A 200 -50.07 53.04 -75.93
C GLN A 200 -51.38 52.64 -76.61
N GLU A 201 -52.21 51.81 -75.98
CA GLU A 201 -53.55 51.47 -76.47
C GLU A 201 -54.47 52.69 -76.50
N ILE A 202 -54.45 53.54 -75.48
CA ILE A 202 -55.19 54.80 -75.44
C ILE A 202 -54.73 55.71 -76.59
N ALA A 203 -53.42 55.92 -76.76
CA ALA A 203 -52.87 56.75 -77.83
C ALA A 203 -53.20 56.21 -79.23
N ARG A 204 -53.20 54.88 -79.41
CA ARG A 204 -53.68 54.24 -80.65
C ARG A 204 -55.16 54.53 -80.87
N ARG A 205 -55.98 54.37 -79.83
CA ARG A 205 -57.44 54.59 -79.88
C ARG A 205 -57.78 56.06 -80.14
N GLU A 206 -57.02 57.00 -79.59
CA GLU A 206 -57.12 58.43 -79.89
C GLU A 206 -56.83 58.70 -81.37
N LYS A 207 -55.75 58.14 -81.92
CA LYS A 207 -55.43 58.28 -83.36
C LYS A 207 -56.48 57.63 -84.26
N GLU A 208 -57.03 56.49 -83.87
CA GLU A 208 -58.14 55.83 -84.59
C GLU A 208 -59.42 56.70 -84.56
N LEU A 209 -59.78 57.28 -83.41
CA LEU A 209 -60.91 58.21 -83.28
C LEU A 209 -60.66 59.51 -84.07
N GLU A 210 -59.44 60.04 -84.05
CA GLU A 210 -59.07 61.22 -84.82
C GLU A 210 -59.21 60.98 -86.33
N ALA A 211 -58.76 59.82 -86.82
CA ALA A 211 -58.90 59.45 -88.22
C ALA A 211 -60.36 59.16 -88.64
N ARG A 212 -61.17 58.58 -87.75
CA ARG A 212 -62.54 58.12 -88.06
C ARG A 212 -63.63 59.15 -87.81
N VAL A 213 -63.43 60.07 -86.86
CA VAL A 213 -64.45 61.06 -86.45
C VAL A 213 -64.01 62.47 -86.82
N ARG A 214 -62.77 62.86 -86.50
CA ARG A 214 -62.28 64.23 -86.74
C ARG A 214 -62.01 64.52 -88.20
N LYS A 215 -61.26 63.67 -88.91
CA LYS A 215 -60.95 63.91 -90.33
C LYS A 215 -62.18 63.96 -91.25
N PRO A 216 -63.21 63.11 -91.07
CA PRO A 216 -64.45 63.24 -91.84
C PRO A 216 -65.25 64.49 -91.46
N ALA A 217 -65.32 64.82 -90.17
CA ALA A 217 -66.00 66.04 -89.71
C ALA A 217 -65.29 67.32 -90.20
N GLU A 218 -63.96 67.36 -90.23
CA GLU A 218 -63.18 68.45 -90.82
C GLU A 218 -63.33 68.50 -92.34
N ALA A 219 -63.40 67.36 -93.02
CA ALA A 219 -63.67 67.29 -94.45
C ALA A 219 -65.09 67.76 -94.81
N GLU A 220 -66.09 67.45 -93.99
CA GLU A 220 -67.45 67.98 -94.13
C GLU A 220 -67.48 69.49 -93.86
N ARG A 221 -66.79 69.96 -92.82
CA ARG A 221 -66.70 71.38 -92.50
C ARG A 221 -66.01 72.17 -93.62
N TYR A 222 -64.92 71.65 -94.19
CA TYR A 222 -64.22 72.26 -95.32
C TYR A 222 -65.07 72.25 -96.61
N LYS A 223 -65.87 71.20 -96.86
CA LYS A 223 -66.87 71.20 -97.94
C LYS A 223 -67.94 72.28 -97.75
N LEU A 224 -68.43 72.45 -96.52
CA LEU A 224 -69.42 73.48 -96.20
C LEU A 224 -68.84 74.91 -96.33
N GLU A 225 -67.62 75.15 -95.88
CA GLU A 225 -66.93 76.45 -96.07
C GLU A 225 -66.71 76.75 -97.56
N ARG A 226 -66.33 75.75 -98.38
CA ARG A 226 -66.15 75.94 -99.83
C ARG A 226 -67.45 76.12 -100.61
N LEU A 227 -68.58 75.60 -100.11
CA LEU A 227 -69.90 75.86 -100.67
C LEU A 227 -70.41 77.25 -100.29
N ALA A 228 -70.05 77.76 -99.10
CA ALA A 228 -70.41 79.10 -98.64
C ALA A 228 -69.57 80.22 -99.29
N GLU A 229 -68.35 79.93 -99.78
CA GLU A 229 -67.56 80.86 -100.60
C GLU A 229 -68.03 80.94 -102.08
N ALA A 230 -69.02 80.14 -102.47
CA ALA A 230 -69.52 80.05 -103.85
C ALA A 230 -70.91 80.72 -104.08
N GLU A 231 -71.46 81.41 -103.07
CA GLU A 231 -72.61 82.33 -103.17
C GLU A 231 -72.16 83.79 -103.09
#